data_AF-A0AAV7WAY8-F1
#
_entry.id   AF-A0AAV7WAY8-F1
#
_cell.length_a   1.000
_cell.length_b   1.000
_cell.length_c   1.000
_cell.angle_alpha   90.00
_cell.angle_beta   90.00
_cell.angle_gamma   90.00
#
_symmetry.space_group_name_H-M   'P 1'
#
loop_
_entity.id
_entity.type
_entity.pdbx_description
1 polymer ?
#
loop_
_entity_poly.entity_id
_entity_poly.type
_entity_poly.pdbx_seq_one_letter_code
_entity_poly.pdbx_strand_id
1 'polypeptide(L)'
;MARQMTLFWRALTYMACTGEEEKSLPTAPSMHRQLEHMRRWQNPPVYRPLVDLLTMEERHLIVTYRFERAPIQELCTQFEPDLMSPIRHPTGIPPDVQVLSVLHFLASGSFQTTVAMASGMSQPMFSNVLSRVLSALLKHVRRYIIFPEVEDLPTVKGDFYALGHIPNVIGAIDGTHVALVPPAGVNRCTGTGRVIIQ
;
A
#
# COMPACT_ATOMS: atom_id res chain seq x y z
N MET A 1 -26.41 -21.42 28.16
CA MET A 1 -26.23 -20.13 28.87
C MET A 1 -24.81 -19.86 29.38
N ALA A 2 -23.88 -20.84 29.40
CA ALA A 2 -22.51 -20.64 29.88
C ALA A 2 -21.53 -19.91 28.92
N ARG A 3 -21.96 -19.51 27.71
CA ARG A 3 -21.10 -18.79 26.74
C ARG A 3 -21.27 -17.26 26.74
N GLN A 4 -22.28 -16.72 27.42
CA GLN A 4 -22.44 -15.26 27.57
C GLN A 4 -21.70 -14.69 28.79
N MET A 5 -21.51 -15.48 29.85
CA MET A 5 -20.80 -15.05 31.06
C MET A 5 -19.29 -14.84 30.87
N THR A 6 -18.65 -15.51 29.91
CA THR A 6 -17.19 -15.40 29.68
C THR A 6 -16.80 -14.12 28.94
N LEU A 7 -17.71 -13.57 28.12
CA LEU A 7 -17.49 -12.29 27.42
C LEU A 7 -17.69 -11.09 28.35
N PHE A 8 -18.64 -11.21 29.29
CA PHE A 8 -18.90 -10.17 30.29
C PHE A 8 -17.72 -9.99 31.25
N TRP A 9 -17.07 -11.10 31.66
CA TRP A 9 -15.91 -11.05 32.55
C TRP A 9 -14.63 -10.53 31.87
N ARG A 10 -14.38 -10.82 30.58
CA ARG A 10 -13.21 -10.27 29.86
C ARG A 10 -13.31 -8.77 29.60
N ALA A 11 -14.52 -8.23 29.45
CA ALA A 11 -14.75 -6.79 29.35
C ALA A 11 -14.48 -6.08 30.69
N LEU A 12 -14.83 -6.71 31.81
CA LEU A 12 -14.54 -6.20 33.16
C LEU A 12 -13.05 -6.23 33.51
N THR A 13 -12.29 -7.23 33.04
CA THR A 13 -10.83 -7.26 33.23
C THR A 13 -10.11 -6.14 32.46
N TYR A 14 -10.62 -5.75 31.28
CA TYR A 14 -10.05 -4.64 30.50
C TYR A 14 -10.34 -3.27 31.14
N MET A 15 -11.45 -3.16 31.88
CA MET A 15 -11.83 -1.95 32.63
C MET A 15 -11.06 -1.80 33.96
N ALA A 16 -10.51 -2.89 34.51
CA ALA A 16 -9.78 -2.89 35.78
C ALA A 16 -8.28 -2.56 35.63
N CYS A 17 -7.74 -2.48 34.41
CA CYS A 17 -6.31 -2.25 34.16
C CYS A 17 -5.91 -0.80 33.87
N THR A 18 -6.83 0.17 33.91
CA THR A 18 -6.49 1.59 33.79
C THR A 18 -6.59 2.27 35.15
N GLY A 19 -5.61 2.00 36.00
CA GLY A 19 -5.28 2.84 37.15
C GLY A 19 -4.41 4.01 36.70
N GLU A 20 -4.91 5.21 36.94
CA GLU A 20 -4.21 6.49 37.16
C GLU A 20 -3.08 6.89 36.20
N GLU A 21 -3.42 7.69 35.18
CA GLU A 21 -2.65 8.91 34.87
C GLU A 21 -3.55 9.92 34.13
N GLU A 22 -3.75 11.08 34.75
CA GLU A 22 -4.66 12.15 34.36
C GLU A 22 -4.06 12.95 33.18
N LYS A 23 -4.30 12.52 31.94
CA LYS A 23 -4.15 13.35 30.74
C LYS A 23 -5.38 13.18 29.85
N SER A 24 -6.23 14.22 29.83
CA SER A 24 -7.31 14.48 28.86
C SER A 24 -7.96 13.22 28.24
N LEU A 25 -9.05 12.74 28.85
CA LEU A 25 -9.81 11.59 28.38
C LEU A 25 -10.21 11.73 26.90
N PRO A 26 -10.00 10.70 26.06
CA PRO A 26 -10.65 10.64 24.76
C PRO A 26 -12.17 10.57 24.98
N THR A 27 -12.93 11.44 24.29
CA THR A 27 -14.39 11.46 24.37
C THR A 27 -14.93 10.07 24.08
N ALA A 28 -15.63 9.49 25.06
CA ALA A 28 -16.19 8.15 24.93
C ALA A 28 -17.03 8.09 23.64
N PRO A 29 -16.77 7.12 22.74
CA PRO A 29 -17.53 7.00 21.50
C PRO A 29 -19.01 6.85 21.84
N SER A 30 -19.89 7.57 21.13
CA SER A 30 -21.33 7.52 21.39
C SER A 30 -21.84 6.08 21.38
N MET A 31 -22.86 5.78 22.18
CA MET A 31 -23.45 4.44 22.28
C MET A 31 -23.82 3.87 20.90
N HIS A 32 -24.22 4.72 19.96
CA HIS A 32 -24.42 4.37 18.55
C HIS A 32 -23.14 3.81 17.89
N ARG A 33 -22.01 4.51 18.04
CA ARG A 33 -20.71 4.10 17.49
C ARG A 33 -20.19 2.81 18.15
N GLN A 34 -20.48 2.62 19.44
CA GLN A 34 -20.17 1.36 20.16
C GLN A 34 -21.03 0.19 19.65
N LEU A 35 -22.32 0.42 19.42
CA LEU A 35 -23.24 -0.59 18.88
C LEU A 35 -22.93 -0.93 17.42
N GLU A 36 -22.53 0.05 16.60
CA GLU A 36 -22.03 -0.17 15.24
C GLU A 36 -20.76 -1.00 15.23
N HIS A 37 -19.82 -0.70 16.14
CA HIS A 37 -18.63 -1.51 16.34
C HIS A 37 -19.04 -2.95 16.66
N MET A 38 -19.89 -3.17 17.67
CA MET A 38 -20.40 -4.51 18.04
C MET A 38 -21.15 -5.24 16.91
N ARG A 39 -21.96 -4.53 16.11
CA ARG A 39 -22.65 -5.09 14.93
C ARG A 39 -21.66 -5.55 13.86
N ARG A 40 -20.58 -4.79 13.63
CA ARG A 40 -19.51 -5.15 12.70
C ARG A 40 -18.76 -6.41 13.13
N TRP A 41 -18.64 -6.66 14.44
CA TRP A 41 -18.07 -7.90 14.99
C TRP A 41 -19.02 -9.10 14.88
N GLN A 42 -20.34 -8.87 14.97
CA GLN A 42 -21.35 -9.93 14.84
C GLN A 42 -21.56 -10.37 13.38
N ASN A 43 -21.48 -9.44 12.43
CA ASN A 43 -21.61 -9.69 11.00
C ASN A 43 -20.35 -9.23 10.27
N PRO A 44 -19.27 -10.03 10.30
CA PRO A 44 -18.07 -9.65 9.60
C PRO A 44 -18.32 -9.72 8.08
N PRO A 45 -17.80 -8.76 7.29
CA PRO A 45 -17.93 -8.81 5.84
C PRO A 45 -17.27 -10.10 5.33
N VAL A 46 -18.04 -10.91 4.60
CA VAL A 46 -17.50 -12.08 3.89
C VAL A 46 -16.71 -11.53 2.72
N TYR A 47 -15.39 -11.54 2.86
CA TYR A 47 -14.51 -11.17 1.78
C TYR A 47 -14.52 -12.29 0.74
N ARG A 48 -15.21 -12.09 -0.38
CA ARG A 48 -14.99 -12.89 -1.58
C ARG A 48 -13.91 -12.18 -2.39
N PRO A 49 -12.71 -12.76 -2.51
CA PRO A 49 -11.80 -12.32 -3.55
C PRO A 49 -12.52 -12.47 -4.88
N LEU A 50 -12.74 -11.37 -5.60
CA LEU A 50 -13.14 -11.46 -7.01
C LEU A 50 -11.95 -11.86 -7.90
N VAL A 51 -10.75 -11.96 -7.30
CA VAL A 51 -9.49 -12.14 -8.01
C VAL A 51 -8.83 -13.43 -7.54
N ASP A 52 -8.79 -14.42 -8.42
CA ASP A 52 -7.95 -15.61 -8.28
C ASP A 52 -6.76 -15.49 -9.23
N LEU A 53 -5.57 -15.25 -8.65
CA LEU A 53 -4.31 -15.07 -9.36
C LEU A 53 -3.95 -16.27 -10.26
N LEU A 54 -4.41 -17.47 -9.92
CA LEU A 54 -4.13 -18.70 -10.66
C LEU A 54 -4.98 -18.83 -11.93
N THR A 55 -6.12 -18.12 -12.01
CA THR A 55 -7.06 -18.23 -13.13
C THR A 55 -6.87 -17.15 -14.20
N MET A 56 -6.17 -16.06 -13.87
CA MET A 56 -6.00 -14.92 -14.76
C MET A 56 -4.92 -15.16 -15.82
N GLU A 57 -5.14 -14.68 -17.05
CA GLU A 57 -4.12 -14.67 -18.10
C GLU A 57 -2.98 -13.70 -17.77
N GLU A 58 -1.75 -14.05 -18.15
CA GLU A 58 -0.55 -13.23 -17.92
C GLU A 58 -0.68 -11.79 -18.43
N ARG A 59 -1.25 -11.62 -19.62
CA ARG A 59 -1.47 -10.29 -20.23
C ARG A 59 -2.36 -9.41 -19.37
N HIS A 60 -3.39 -9.99 -18.75
CA HIS A 60 -4.26 -9.25 -17.85
C HIS A 60 -3.50 -8.82 -16.60
N LEU A 61 -2.62 -9.66 -16.07
CA LEU A 61 -1.82 -9.31 -14.90
C LEU A 61 -0.87 -8.13 -15.18
N ILE A 62 -0.18 -8.15 -16.32
CA ILE A 62 0.73 -7.07 -16.72
C ILE A 62 -0.03 -5.76 -16.89
N VAL A 63 -1.20 -5.77 -17.54
CA VAL A 63 -2.01 -4.55 -17.74
C VAL A 63 -2.58 -4.01 -16.42
N THR A 64 -3.08 -4.90 -15.56
CA THR A 64 -3.80 -4.53 -14.34
C THR A 64 -2.88 -4.20 -13.16
N TYR A 65 -1.73 -4.87 -13.07
CA TYR A 65 -0.80 -4.79 -11.93
C TYR A 65 0.62 -4.35 -12.29
N ARG A 66 0.98 -4.27 -13.59
CA ARG A 66 2.36 -4.00 -14.08
C ARG A 66 3.39 -5.08 -13.74
N PHE A 67 2.93 -6.27 -13.35
CA PHE A 67 3.78 -7.40 -13.02
C PHE A 67 3.26 -8.68 -13.66
N GLU A 68 4.21 -9.60 -13.93
CA GLU A 68 3.92 -10.99 -14.22
C GLU A 68 3.52 -11.76 -12.95
N ARG A 69 2.94 -12.95 -13.11
CA ARG A 69 2.45 -13.79 -12.00
C ARG A 69 3.56 -14.19 -11.04
N ALA A 70 4.74 -14.55 -11.55
CA ALA A 70 5.83 -15.04 -10.71
C ALA A 70 6.31 -13.98 -9.70
N PRO A 71 6.62 -12.72 -10.09
CA PRO A 71 6.89 -11.65 -9.13
C PRO A 71 5.77 -11.39 -8.13
N ILE A 72 4.50 -11.44 -8.57
CA ILE A 72 3.36 -11.24 -7.67
C ILE A 72 3.32 -12.34 -6.61
N GLN A 73 3.47 -13.60 -7.00
CA GLN A 73 3.50 -14.74 -6.08
C GLN A 73 4.67 -14.64 -5.10
N GLU A 74 5.85 -14.25 -5.60
CA GLU A 74 7.01 -14.01 -4.76
C GLU A 74 6.74 -12.92 -3.70
N LEU A 75 6.16 -11.78 -4.09
CA LEU A 75 5.79 -10.72 -3.16
C LEU A 75 4.77 -11.20 -2.12
N CYS A 76 3.77 -11.98 -2.54
CA CYS A 76 2.79 -12.58 -1.63
C CYS A 76 3.47 -13.46 -0.57
N THR A 77 4.36 -14.38 -0.99
CA THR A 77 5.11 -15.25 -0.07
C THR A 77 6.05 -14.46 0.84
N GLN A 78 6.74 -13.45 0.31
CA GLN A 78 7.66 -12.62 1.11
C GLN A 78 6.93 -11.78 2.16
N PHE A 79 5.75 -11.24 1.83
CA PHE A 79 5.03 -10.32 2.70
C PHE A 79 4.05 -11.04 3.64
N GLU A 80 3.71 -12.29 3.38
CA GLU A 80 2.85 -13.12 4.23
C GLU A 80 3.10 -12.96 5.75
N PRO A 81 4.34 -13.07 6.29
CA PRO A 81 4.59 -12.93 7.72
C PRO A 81 4.20 -11.55 8.30
N ASP A 82 4.30 -10.49 7.50
CA ASP A 82 3.96 -9.12 7.91
C ASP A 82 2.45 -8.81 7.72
N LEU A 83 1.82 -9.48 6.75
CA LEU A 83 0.42 -9.26 6.36
C LEU A 83 -0.57 -10.15 7.13
N MET A 84 -0.10 -11.24 7.73
CA MET A 84 -0.88 -12.01 8.69
C MET A 84 -1.15 -11.17 9.95
N SER A 85 -2.43 -11.03 10.31
CA SER A 85 -2.81 -10.33 11.53
C SER A 85 -2.47 -11.19 12.75
N PRO A 86 -1.79 -10.66 13.79
CA PRO A 86 -1.55 -11.38 15.05
C PRO A 86 -2.87 -11.72 15.76
N ILE A 87 -3.92 -10.95 15.49
CA ILE A 87 -5.28 -11.23 15.94
C ILE A 87 -5.94 -12.09 14.86
N ARG A 88 -6.13 -13.38 15.16
CA ARG A 88 -6.88 -14.35 14.34
C ARG A 88 -8.36 -13.94 14.26
N HIS A 89 -8.65 -12.89 13.51
CA HIS A 89 -10.02 -12.61 13.10
C HIS A 89 -10.38 -13.61 12.00
N PRO A 90 -11.49 -14.36 12.12
CA PRO A 90 -11.90 -15.37 11.13
C PRO A 90 -12.25 -14.80 9.74
N THR A 91 -12.13 -13.48 9.54
CA THR A 91 -12.42 -12.76 8.28
C THR A 91 -11.30 -11.77 7.91
N GLY A 92 -10.07 -12.06 8.32
CA GLY A 92 -8.91 -11.29 7.87
C GLY A 92 -8.79 -11.34 6.35
N ILE A 93 -8.45 -10.21 5.73
CA ILE A 93 -8.21 -10.16 4.28
C ILE A 93 -7.00 -11.05 3.99
N PRO A 94 -7.08 -12.00 3.03
CA PRO A 94 -5.95 -12.83 2.66
C PRO A 94 -4.73 -11.98 2.26
N PRO A 95 -3.50 -12.41 2.56
CA PRO A 95 -2.28 -11.69 2.14
C PRO A 95 -2.25 -11.40 0.64
N ASP A 96 -2.62 -12.38 -0.19
CA ASP A 96 -2.62 -12.24 -1.66
C ASP A 96 -3.51 -11.09 -2.10
N VAL A 97 -4.70 -10.99 -1.51
CA VAL A 97 -5.64 -9.92 -1.79
C VAL A 97 -5.08 -8.57 -1.35
N GLN A 98 -4.45 -8.51 -0.18
CA GLN A 98 -3.82 -7.28 0.31
C GLN A 98 -2.75 -6.80 -0.67
N VAL A 99 -1.87 -7.70 -1.13
CA VAL A 99 -0.82 -7.40 -2.10
C VAL A 99 -1.42 -6.98 -3.44
N LEU A 100 -2.33 -7.75 -4.01
CA LEU A 100 -2.98 -7.44 -5.30
C LEU A 100 -3.72 -6.12 -5.28
N SER A 101 -4.43 -5.81 -4.18
CA SER A 101 -5.13 -4.53 -4.05
C SER A 101 -4.15 -3.35 -4.06
N VAL A 102 -3.03 -3.48 -3.35
CA VAL A 102 -2.01 -2.43 -3.30
C VAL A 102 -1.28 -2.29 -4.63
N LEU A 103 -0.91 -3.40 -5.28
CA LEU A 103 -0.31 -3.36 -6.62
C LEU A 103 -1.24 -2.70 -7.64
N HIS A 104 -2.53 -3.01 -7.60
CA HIS A 104 -3.51 -2.36 -8.48
C HIS A 104 -3.63 -0.86 -8.21
N PHE A 105 -3.59 -0.44 -6.94
CA PHE A 105 -3.58 0.97 -6.58
C PHE A 105 -2.33 1.69 -7.11
N LEU A 106 -1.15 1.09 -6.95
CA LEU A 106 0.10 1.66 -7.45
C LEU A 106 0.14 1.73 -8.99
N ALA A 107 -0.42 0.72 -9.66
CA ALA A 107 -0.49 0.65 -11.12
C ALA A 107 -1.53 1.61 -11.73
N SER A 108 -2.67 1.79 -11.08
CA SER A 108 -3.80 2.58 -11.59
C SER A 108 -3.84 4.02 -11.06
N GLY A 109 -3.19 4.30 -9.93
CA GLY A 109 -3.27 5.57 -9.21
C GLY A 109 -4.66 5.90 -8.66
N SER A 110 -5.62 4.97 -8.72
CA SER A 110 -7.02 5.23 -8.40
C SER A 110 -7.51 4.38 -7.24
N PHE A 111 -8.08 5.07 -6.26
CA PHE A 111 -8.67 4.44 -5.09
C PHE A 111 -9.96 3.70 -5.43
N GLN A 112 -10.79 4.29 -6.30
CA GLN A 112 -12.12 3.75 -6.63
C GLN A 112 -12.01 2.42 -7.40
N THR A 113 -11.07 2.32 -8.34
CA THR A 113 -10.79 1.08 -9.07
C THR A 113 -10.29 -0.01 -8.12
N THR A 114 -9.44 0.37 -7.17
CA THR A 114 -8.92 -0.55 -6.16
C THR A 114 -10.01 -1.05 -5.21
N VAL A 115 -10.94 -0.20 -4.77
CA VAL A 115 -12.09 -0.63 -3.96
C VAL A 115 -13.01 -1.56 -4.73
N ALA A 116 -13.22 -1.29 -6.03
CA ALA A 116 -14.01 -2.15 -6.90
C ALA A 116 -13.37 -3.54 -7.05
N MET A 117 -12.04 -3.58 -7.27
CA MET A 117 -11.24 -4.81 -7.31
C MET A 117 -11.27 -5.56 -5.97
N ALA A 118 -11.16 -4.82 -4.87
CA ALA A 118 -11.10 -5.35 -3.53
C ALA A 118 -12.47 -5.48 -2.85
N SER A 119 -13.55 -5.64 -3.64
CA SER A 119 -14.95 -5.60 -3.20
C SER A 119 -15.15 -6.20 -1.80
N GLY A 120 -15.30 -5.32 -0.79
CA GLY A 120 -15.31 -5.72 0.63
C GLY A 120 -14.34 -4.93 1.51
N MET A 121 -13.36 -4.22 0.95
CA MET A 121 -12.48 -3.31 1.69
C MET A 121 -13.07 -1.91 1.84
N SER A 122 -13.23 -1.44 3.07
CA SER A 122 -13.58 -0.03 3.31
C SER A 122 -12.37 0.87 3.10
N GLN A 123 -12.60 2.18 2.86
CA GLN A 123 -11.48 3.09 2.61
C GLN A 123 -10.44 3.13 3.75
N PRO A 124 -10.83 3.22 5.04
CA PRO A 124 -9.87 3.15 6.15
C PRO A 124 -9.13 1.81 6.25
N MET A 125 -9.81 0.71 5.89
CA MET A 125 -9.21 -0.62 5.91
C MET A 125 -8.14 -0.74 4.82
N PHE A 126 -8.43 -0.28 3.61
CA PHE A 126 -7.45 -0.23 2.54
C PHE A 126 -6.26 0.67 2.90
N SER A 127 -6.48 1.83 3.53
CA SER A 127 -5.38 2.68 3.99
C SER A 127 -4.43 1.93 4.93
N ASN A 128 -4.97 1.15 5.87
CA ASN A 128 -4.16 0.33 6.77
C ASN A 128 -3.42 -0.79 6.01
N VAL A 129 -4.08 -1.45 5.06
CA VAL A 129 -3.47 -2.48 4.21
C VAL A 129 -2.33 -1.89 3.38
N LEU A 130 -2.54 -0.74 2.75
CA LEU A 130 -1.53 -0.01 1.99
C LEU A 130 -0.29 0.28 2.84
N SER A 131 -0.47 0.84 4.05
CA SER A 131 0.65 1.12 4.94
C SER A 131 1.42 -0.14 5.33
N ARG A 132 0.74 -1.28 5.57
CA ARG A 132 1.39 -2.54 5.93
C ARG A 132 2.16 -3.16 4.78
N VAL A 133 1.57 -3.22 3.58
CA VAL A 133 2.24 -3.73 2.37
C VAL A 133 3.44 -2.87 2.00
N LEU A 134 3.30 -1.54 2.05
CA LEU A 134 4.43 -0.62 1.81
C LEU A 134 5.54 -0.80 2.86
N SER A 135 5.17 -1.01 4.13
CA SER A 135 6.16 -1.26 5.18
C SER A 135 6.91 -2.58 4.95
N ALA A 136 6.23 -3.64 4.52
CA ALA A 136 6.85 -4.91 4.15
C ALA A 136 7.78 -4.74 2.93
N LEU A 137 7.32 -4.03 1.89
CA LEU A 137 8.13 -3.71 0.71
C LEU A 137 9.41 -2.94 1.08
N LEU A 138 9.31 -1.94 1.96
CA LEU A 138 10.46 -1.12 2.38
C LEU A 138 11.54 -1.93 3.11
N LYS A 139 11.19 -3.02 3.81
CA LYS A 139 12.20 -3.93 4.40
C LYS A 139 13.05 -4.63 3.33
N HIS A 140 12.52 -4.72 2.12
CA HIS A 140 13.11 -5.47 1.01
C HIS A 140 13.60 -4.58 -0.13
N VAL A 141 13.34 -3.27 -0.07
CA VAL A 141 13.64 -2.32 -1.15
C VAL A 141 15.10 -2.33 -1.59
N ARG A 142 16.04 -2.49 -0.65
CA ARG A 142 17.48 -2.54 -0.94
C ARG A 142 17.91 -3.74 -1.80
N ARG A 143 17.06 -4.76 -1.92
CA ARG A 143 17.31 -5.90 -2.82
C ARG A 143 16.94 -5.60 -4.27
N TYR A 144 16.04 -4.63 -4.48
CA TYR A 144 15.46 -4.32 -5.78
C TYR A 144 15.91 -2.96 -6.33
N ILE A 145 16.22 -2.00 -5.46
CA ILE A 145 16.66 -0.66 -5.83
C ILE A 145 18.08 -0.47 -5.31
N ILE A 146 19.04 -0.46 -6.23
CA ILE A 146 20.45 -0.21 -5.97
C ILE A 146 20.75 1.19 -6.51
N PHE A 147 21.17 2.09 -5.62
CA PHE A 147 21.65 3.41 -6.01
C PHE A 147 23.18 3.35 -6.20
N PRO A 148 23.73 4.09 -7.17
CA PRO A 148 25.17 4.16 -7.38
C PRO A 148 25.87 4.75 -6.15
N GLU A 149 27.05 4.22 -5.83
CA GLU A 149 27.87 4.77 -4.75
C GLU A 149 28.59 6.05 -5.20
N VAL A 150 29.15 6.81 -4.26
CA VAL A 150 29.80 8.11 -4.54
C VAL A 150 30.91 7.96 -5.58
N GLU A 151 31.60 6.83 -5.56
CA GLU A 151 32.69 6.47 -6.48
C GLU A 151 32.19 6.18 -7.90
N ASP A 152 30.96 5.69 -8.05
CA ASP A 152 30.34 5.37 -9.34
C ASP A 152 29.69 6.59 -10.02
N LEU A 153 29.38 7.64 -9.24
CA LEU A 153 28.67 8.84 -9.73
C LEU A 153 29.33 9.50 -10.95
N PRO A 154 30.67 9.66 -11.04
CA PRO A 154 31.29 10.25 -12.22
C PRO A 154 31.03 9.44 -13.49
N THR A 155 31.10 8.11 -13.39
CA THR A 155 30.84 7.19 -14.50
C THR A 155 29.38 7.26 -14.93
N VAL A 156 28.44 7.11 -13.99
CA VAL A 156 27.00 7.15 -14.28
C VAL A 156 26.60 8.48 -14.94
N LYS A 157 27.09 9.60 -14.42
CA LYS A 157 26.83 10.93 -15.01
C LYS A 157 27.41 11.06 -16.42
N GLY A 158 28.61 10.52 -16.63
CA GLY A 158 29.27 10.49 -17.94
C GLY A 158 28.45 9.71 -18.96
N ASP A 159 27.94 8.54 -18.58
CA ASP A 159 27.16 7.67 -19.46
C ASP A 159 25.83 8.33 -19.89
N PHE A 160 25.09 8.94 -18.95
CA PHE A 160 23.88 9.68 -19.28
C PHE A 160 24.15 10.91 -20.16
N TYR A 161 25.26 11.61 -19.93
CA TYR A 161 25.66 12.73 -20.77
C TYR A 161 26.03 12.27 -22.18
N ALA A 162 26.74 11.16 -22.32
CA ALA A 162 27.08 10.58 -23.62
C ALA A 162 25.83 10.10 -24.39
N LEU A 163 24.84 9.55 -23.69
CA LEU A 163 23.61 9.03 -24.30
C LEU A 163 22.66 10.14 -24.75
N GLY A 164 22.45 11.16 -23.92
CA GLY A 164 21.38 12.15 -24.12
C GLY A 164 21.76 13.62 -23.94
N HIS A 165 23.04 13.93 -23.69
CA HIS A 165 23.54 15.26 -23.33
C HIS A 165 22.84 15.85 -22.09
N ILE A 166 22.35 14.99 -21.19
CA ILE A 166 21.69 15.40 -19.94
C ILE A 166 22.73 15.40 -18.83
N PRO A 167 23.15 16.57 -18.30
CA PRO A 167 24.17 16.63 -17.27
C PRO A 167 23.60 16.22 -15.91
N ASN A 168 24.46 15.67 -15.06
CA ASN A 168 24.18 15.37 -13.64
C ASN A 168 23.05 14.35 -13.37
N VAL A 169 22.78 13.44 -14.31
CA VAL A 169 21.83 12.33 -14.10
C VAL A 169 22.54 11.18 -13.39
N ILE A 170 21.92 10.64 -12.35
CA ILE A 170 22.47 9.54 -11.51
C ILE A 170 21.63 8.26 -11.60
N GLY A 171 20.58 8.27 -12.42
CA GLY A 171 19.63 7.19 -12.55
C GLY A 171 18.43 7.61 -13.38
N ALA A 172 17.72 6.60 -13.87
CA ALA A 172 16.56 6.72 -14.73
C ALA A 172 15.46 5.79 -14.21
N ILE A 173 14.20 6.22 -14.27
CA ILE A 173 13.05 5.40 -13.91
C ILE A 173 12.09 5.45 -15.08
N ASP A 174 11.82 4.27 -15.67
CA ASP A 174 10.86 4.13 -16.75
C ASP A 174 9.44 4.47 -16.25
N GLY A 175 9.02 5.73 -16.42
CA GLY A 175 7.70 6.16 -15.93
C GLY A 175 7.42 7.66 -15.92
N THR A 176 6.46 8.04 -16.77
CA THR A 176 5.64 9.27 -16.77
C THR A 176 6.26 10.49 -17.48
N HIS A 177 5.80 10.73 -18.72
CA HIS A 177 5.84 12.05 -19.34
C HIS A 177 4.98 13.01 -18.51
N VAL A 178 5.57 13.68 -17.53
CA VAL A 178 4.93 14.80 -16.85
C VAL A 178 5.01 15.99 -17.78
N ALA A 179 3.87 16.39 -18.36
CA ALA A 179 3.78 17.63 -19.12
C ALA A 179 4.02 18.80 -18.15
N LEU A 180 5.22 19.38 -18.18
CA LEU A 180 5.51 20.60 -17.46
C LEU A 180 4.76 21.75 -18.13
N VAL A 181 3.80 22.34 -17.41
CA VAL A 181 3.19 23.60 -17.82
C VAL A 181 4.14 24.71 -17.39
N PRO A 182 4.69 25.50 -18.32
CA PRO A 182 5.55 26.61 -17.96
C PRO A 182 4.78 27.62 -17.09
N PRO A 183 5.41 28.21 -16.06
CA PRO A 183 4.76 29.23 -15.25
C PRO A 183 4.29 30.38 -16.12
N ALA A 184 3.04 30.82 -15.90
CA ALA A 184 2.42 31.91 -16.63
C ALA A 184 3.06 33.24 -16.21
N GLY A 185 4.20 33.56 -16.82
CA GLY A 185 4.82 34.87 -16.73
C GLY A 185 6.19 34.87 -16.05
N VAL A 186 7.22 34.44 -16.78
CA VAL A 186 8.53 35.11 -16.80
C VAL A 186 9.13 34.87 -18.19
N ASN A 187 9.74 35.91 -18.72
CA ASN A 187 10.31 36.06 -20.06
C ASN A 187 10.94 34.78 -20.65
N ARG A 188 10.61 34.53 -21.92
CA ARG A 188 11.16 33.48 -22.78
C ARG A 188 12.69 33.47 -22.75
N CYS A 189 13.27 32.66 -21.88
CA CYS A 189 14.61 32.14 -22.11
C CYS A 189 14.46 31.09 -23.21
N THR A 190 15.05 31.35 -24.37
CA THR A 190 15.06 30.48 -25.58
C THR A 190 15.93 29.24 -25.39
N GLY A 191 15.83 28.58 -24.24
CA GLY A 191 16.42 27.29 -23.96
C GLY A 191 15.32 26.26 -23.83
N THR A 192 15.18 25.40 -24.84
CA THR A 192 14.30 24.23 -24.80
C THR A 192 14.84 23.24 -23.77
N GLY A 193 14.62 23.52 -22.49
CA GLY A 193 14.93 22.61 -21.40
C GLY A 193 13.92 21.47 -21.41
N ARG A 194 14.16 20.45 -22.25
CA ARG A 194 13.53 19.15 -22.08
C ARG A 194 14.21 18.48 -20.88
N VAL A 195 13.56 18.54 -19.72
CA VAL A 195 13.87 17.58 -18.65
C VAL A 195 13.22 16.27 -19.06
N ILE A 196 14.02 15.39 -19.66
CA ILE A 196 13.60 14.02 -19.94
C ILE A 196 13.96 13.24 -18.68
N ILE A 197 12.94 12.87 -17.89
CA ILE A 197 13.09 11.79 -16.92
C ILE A 197 12.85 10.52 -17.73
N GLN A 198 13.92 9.89 -18.21
CA GLN A 198 13.89 8.48 -18.62
C GLN A 198 14.13 7.62 -17.39
#